data_AF-A0A2V9VUN1-F1
#
_entry.id   AF-A0A2V9VUN1-F1
#
_cell.length_a   1.000
_cell.length_b   1.000
_cell.length_c   1.000
_cell.angle_alpha   90.00
_cell.angle_beta   90.00
_cell.angle_gamma   90.00
#
_symmetry.space_group_name_H-M   'P 1'
#
loop_
_entity.id
_entity.type
_entity.pdbx_description
1 polymer ?
#
loop_
_entity_poly.entity_id
_entity_poly.type
_entity_poly.pdbx_seq_one_letter_code
_entity_poly.pdbx_strand_id
1 'polypeptide(L)'
;MCSQKVEDDGLRFLPDTIRVERIRDDEACEGVRVRLEARLGDVRVPLQIDVGLGNAIVPAPEELEYPTLLKFPGPKLHAYSKESVVAEKFEAMVKLGMANSRMKDFYDLWVLAQRFELESVTLAGAIRATFQTRRTSLPRSSPLALQADFYEFPTKQKQ
;
A
#
# COMPACT_ATOMS: atom_id res chain seq x y z
N MET A 1 1.47 15.07 -15.44
CA MET A 1 0.97 15.10 -14.04
C MET A 1 1.17 16.48 -13.43
N CYS A 2 2.40 16.96 -13.22
CA CYS A 2 2.66 18.26 -12.56
C CYS A 2 2.25 19.52 -13.35
N SER A 3 1.93 19.38 -14.64
CA SER A 3 1.50 20.46 -15.54
C SER A 3 0.02 20.37 -15.94
N GLN A 4 -0.73 19.44 -15.33
CA GLN A 4 -2.15 19.29 -15.59
C GLN A 4 -2.88 20.56 -15.14
N LYS A 5 -3.67 21.16 -16.02
CA LYS A 5 -4.50 22.30 -15.64
C LYS A 5 -5.63 21.80 -14.74
N VAL A 6 -5.71 22.38 -13.55
CA VAL A 6 -6.74 22.14 -12.54
C VAL A 6 -7.27 23.50 -12.06
N GLU A 7 -8.40 23.50 -11.38
CA GLU A 7 -8.84 24.69 -10.64
C GLU A 7 -7.78 25.07 -9.60
N ASP A 8 -7.60 26.37 -9.35
CA ASP A 8 -6.59 26.85 -8.43
C ASP A 8 -6.98 26.51 -6.98
N ASP A 9 -6.33 25.48 -6.45
CA ASP A 9 -6.46 25.00 -5.08
C ASP A 9 -5.34 25.51 -4.16
N GLY A 10 -4.50 26.42 -4.67
CA GLY A 10 -3.34 26.97 -3.96
C GLY A 10 -2.10 26.07 -3.98
N LEU A 11 -2.16 24.85 -4.52
CA LEU A 11 -1.01 23.97 -4.67
C LEU A 11 -0.27 24.22 -5.98
N ARG A 12 1.04 24.42 -5.87
CA ARG A 12 1.95 24.53 -7.02
C ARG A 12 2.97 23.39 -6.97
N PHE A 13 2.89 22.48 -7.92
CA PHE A 13 3.89 21.41 -8.09
C PHE A 13 5.09 21.96 -8.86
N LEU A 14 6.31 21.64 -8.43
CA LEU A 14 7.55 22.14 -9.04
C LEU A 14 8.20 21.04 -9.90
N PRO A 15 8.03 21.03 -11.23
CA PRO A 15 8.51 19.94 -12.08
C PRO A 15 10.03 19.78 -12.07
N ASP A 16 10.78 20.87 -11.93
CA ASP A 16 12.26 20.86 -11.93
C ASP A 16 12.85 20.15 -10.71
N THR A 17 12.02 19.94 -9.68
CA THR A 17 12.41 19.23 -8.44
C THR A 17 12.20 17.72 -8.53
N ILE A 18 11.63 17.22 -9.63
CA ILE A 18 11.37 15.79 -9.80
C ILE A 18 12.69 15.02 -9.74
N ARG A 19 12.71 14.00 -8.89
CA ARG A 19 13.78 13.01 -8.78
C ARG A 19 13.16 11.63 -8.83
N VAL A 20 13.72 10.76 -9.66
CA VAL A 20 13.26 9.38 -9.82
C VAL A 20 14.37 8.45 -9.39
N GLU A 21 14.06 7.55 -8.46
CA GLU A 21 14.98 6.53 -7.98
C GLU A 21 14.33 5.15 -8.11
N ARG A 22 15.14 4.12 -8.38
CA ARG A 22 14.64 2.74 -8.31
C ARG A 22 14.41 2.37 -6.85
N ILE A 23 13.27 1.75 -6.57
CA ILE A 23 13.02 1.16 -5.26
C ILE A 23 13.86 -0.12 -5.22
N ARG A 24 14.98 -0.07 -4.48
CA ARG A 24 15.78 -1.26 -4.17
C ARG A 24 15.18 -1.90 -2.93
N ASP A 25 14.14 -2.70 -3.13
CA ASP A 25 13.66 -3.62 -2.11
C ASP A 25 13.95 -5.05 -2.59
N ASP A 26 14.31 -5.94 -1.67
CA ASP A 26 14.49 -7.40 -1.88
C ASP A 26 13.17 -8.11 -2.28
N GLU A 27 12.24 -7.38 -2.91
CA GLU A 27 10.94 -7.82 -3.36
C GLU A 27 10.98 -8.14 -4.85
N ALA A 28 10.14 -9.09 -5.27
CA ALA A 28 9.99 -9.49 -6.67
C ALA A 28 9.32 -8.40 -7.56
N CYS A 29 9.06 -7.22 -7.00
CA CYS A 29 8.38 -6.11 -7.64
C CYS A 29 9.39 -5.01 -7.96
N GLU A 30 9.71 -4.86 -9.25
CA GLU A 30 10.41 -3.68 -9.74
C GLU A 30 9.53 -2.44 -9.53
N GLY A 31 10.11 -1.38 -8.98
CA GLY A 31 9.37 -0.15 -8.72
C GLY A 31 10.23 1.10 -8.86
N VAL A 32 9.56 2.23 -9.08
CA VAL A 32 10.19 3.55 -9.10
C VAL A 32 9.55 4.45 -8.06
N ARG A 33 10.41 5.16 -7.33
CA ARG A 33 10.00 6.19 -6.40
C ARG A 33 10.27 7.54 -7.04
N VAL A 34 9.22 8.35 -7.11
CA VAL A 34 9.25 9.71 -7.62
C VAL A 34 9.12 10.65 -6.43
N ARG A 35 10.12 11.51 -6.23
CA ARG A 35 10.05 12.62 -5.28
C ARG A 35 9.90 13.92 -6.02
N LEU A 36 9.07 14.81 -5.50
CA LEU A 36 8.88 16.16 -6.01
C LEU A 36 8.49 17.10 -4.88
N GLU A 37 8.67 18.38 -5.11
CA GLU A 37 8.23 19.43 -4.20
C GLU A 37 6.93 20.06 -4.71
N ALA A 38 5.96 20.22 -3.81
CA ALA A 38 4.83 21.11 -3.98
C ALA A 38 4.93 22.29 -3.01
N ARG A 39 4.25 23.39 -3.33
CA ARG A 39 4.16 24.61 -2.52
C ARG A 39 2.70 24.95 -2.28
N LEU A 40 2.33 25.20 -1.02
CA LEU A 40 1.07 25.83 -0.64
C LEU A 40 1.38 27.22 -0.10
N GLY A 41 1.17 28.27 -0.92
CA GLY A 41 1.77 29.58 -0.65
C GLY A 41 3.30 29.47 -0.62
N ASP A 42 3.91 29.87 0.51
CA ASP A 42 5.36 29.73 0.76
C ASP A 42 5.75 28.41 1.42
N VAL A 43 4.77 27.63 1.91
CA VAL A 43 5.01 26.39 2.63
C VAL A 43 5.47 25.30 1.67
N ARG A 44 6.57 24.64 2.02
CA ARG A 44 7.13 23.50 1.29
C ARG A 44 6.43 22.21 1.68
N VAL A 45 5.88 21.50 0.69
CA VAL A 45 5.21 20.19 0.84
C VAL A 45 6.00 19.15 0.05
N PRO A 46 6.87 18.35 0.68
CA PRO A 46 7.55 17.27 -0.01
C PRO A 46 6.55 16.16 -0.35
N LEU A 47 6.55 15.71 -1.60
CA LEU A 47 5.71 14.64 -2.10
C LEU A 47 6.56 13.45 -2.55
N GLN A 48 6.06 12.25 -2.25
CA GLN A 48 6.64 11.00 -2.69
C GLN A 48 5.53 10.13 -3.30
N ILE A 49 5.81 9.60 -4.49
CA ILE A 49 4.91 8.72 -5.23
C ILE A 49 5.69 7.46 -5.56
N ASP A 50 5.24 6.34 -5.01
CA ASP A 50 5.84 5.04 -5.25
C ASP A 50 5.00 4.29 -6.28
N VAL A 51 5.64 3.85 -7.35
CA VAL A 51 5.02 3.09 -8.44
C VAL A 51 5.60 1.69 -8.41
N GLY A 52 4.80 0.74 -7.92
CA GLY A 52 5.12 -0.69 -7.94
C GLY A 52 4.57 -1.36 -9.20
N LEU A 53 5.34 -2.29 -9.77
CA LEU A 53 4.91 -3.12 -10.91
C LEU A 53 4.83 -4.60 -10.53
N GLY A 54 4.00 -5.34 -11.25
CA GLY A 54 3.95 -6.80 -11.17
C GLY A 54 3.04 -7.38 -10.08
N ASN A 55 2.26 -6.57 -9.36
CA ASN A 55 1.24 -7.08 -8.44
C ASN A 55 0.03 -7.63 -9.21
N ALA A 56 -0.49 -8.78 -8.76
CA ALA A 56 -1.80 -9.25 -9.17
C ALA A 56 -2.88 -8.47 -8.43
N ILE A 57 -3.86 -7.93 -9.16
CA ILE A 57 -4.97 -7.17 -8.61
C ILE A 57 -6.24 -7.99 -8.82
N VAL A 58 -6.74 -8.59 -7.74
CA VAL A 58 -7.90 -9.48 -7.76
C VAL A 58 -8.77 -9.16 -6.54
N PRO A 59 -10.05 -8.77 -6.73
CA PRO A 59 -10.69 -8.39 -7.99
C PRO A 59 -10.04 -7.16 -8.65
N ALA A 60 -10.47 -6.82 -9.87
CA ALA A 60 -9.96 -5.67 -10.60
C ALA A 60 -10.12 -4.36 -9.80
N PRO A 61 -9.27 -3.34 -10.02
CA PRO A 61 -9.40 -2.04 -9.36
C PRO A 61 -10.79 -1.43 -9.56
N GLU A 62 -11.34 -0.85 -8.50
CA GLU A 62 -12.62 -0.16 -8.54
C GLU A 62 -12.39 1.35 -8.72
N GLU A 63 -13.21 2.02 -9.53
CA GLU A 63 -13.25 3.48 -9.55
C GLU A 63 -13.95 3.97 -8.28
N LEU A 64 -13.29 4.86 -7.54
CA LEU A 64 -13.89 5.56 -6.41
C LEU A 64 -13.70 7.06 -6.56
N GLU A 65 -14.63 7.82 -5.98
CA GLU A 65 -14.49 9.25 -5.78
C GLU A 65 -13.91 9.50 -4.40
N TYR A 66 -12.74 10.17 -4.34
CA TYR A 66 -12.08 10.45 -3.07
C TYR A 66 -12.64 11.73 -2.43
N PRO A 67 -12.88 11.73 -1.11
CA PRO A 67 -13.43 12.91 -0.44
C PRO A 67 -12.47 14.09 -0.51
N THR A 68 -13.01 15.28 -0.80
CA THR A 68 -12.25 16.53 -0.88
C THR A 68 -12.38 17.34 0.41
N LEU A 69 -11.28 18.00 0.80
CA LEU A 69 -11.27 18.94 1.93
C LEU A 69 -11.91 20.29 1.53
N LEU A 70 -11.64 20.73 0.30
CA LEU A 70 -12.24 21.93 -0.30
C LEU A 70 -13.50 21.54 -1.06
N LYS A 71 -14.40 22.49 -1.32
CA LYS A 71 -15.67 22.26 -2.06
C LYS A 71 -15.46 22.11 -3.57
N PHE A 72 -14.46 21.33 -3.96
CA PHE A 72 -14.16 20.95 -5.34
C PHE A 72 -14.69 19.55 -5.64
N PRO A 73 -14.95 19.22 -6.93
CA PRO A 73 -15.29 17.85 -7.33
C PRO A 73 -14.26 16.84 -6.84
N GLY A 74 -14.71 15.68 -6.36
CA GLY A 74 -13.82 14.63 -5.90
C GLY A 74 -12.99 14.03 -7.03
N PRO A 75 -11.68 13.78 -6.83
CA PRO A 75 -10.91 13.09 -7.85
C PRO A 75 -11.39 11.64 -7.95
N LYS A 76 -11.56 11.18 -9.19
CA LYS A 76 -11.85 9.79 -9.52
C LYS A 76 -10.57 8.99 -9.60
N LEU A 77 -10.45 7.95 -8.80
CA LEU A 77 -9.24 7.14 -8.67
C LEU A 77 -9.60 5.68 -8.85
N HIS A 78 -8.76 4.94 -9.57
CA HIS A 78 -8.76 3.48 -9.48
C HIS A 78 -8.05 3.08 -8.20
N ALA A 79 -8.78 2.44 -7.29
CA ALA A 79 -8.26 1.94 -6.03
C ALA A 79 -8.24 0.42 -6.01
N TYR A 80 -7.28 -0.12 -5.26
CA TYR A 80 -7.24 -1.54 -4.98
C TYR A 80 -8.47 -1.95 -4.18
N SER A 81 -8.98 -3.15 -4.48
CA SER A 81 -9.96 -3.80 -3.63
C SER A 81 -9.39 -4.06 -2.24
N LYS A 82 -10.26 -4.12 -1.23
CA LYS A 82 -9.85 -4.38 0.15
C LYS A 82 -9.19 -5.76 0.26
N GLU A 83 -9.66 -6.71 -0.52
CA GLU A 83 -9.15 -8.07 -0.63
C GLU A 83 -7.71 -8.08 -1.15
N SER A 84 -7.39 -7.26 -2.17
CA SER A 84 -6.02 -7.13 -2.67
C SER A 84 -5.10 -6.53 -1.59
N VAL A 85 -5.57 -5.52 -0.85
CA VAL A 85 -4.81 -4.92 0.26
C VAL A 85 -4.54 -5.95 1.37
N VAL A 86 -5.55 -6.74 1.75
CA VAL A 86 -5.39 -7.81 2.73
C VAL A 86 -4.43 -8.89 2.23
N ALA A 87 -4.57 -9.32 0.98
CA ALA A 87 -3.74 -10.35 0.37
C ALA A 87 -2.26 -9.97 0.35
N GLU A 88 -1.93 -8.73 -0.02
CA GLU A 88 -0.55 -8.24 -0.03
C GLU A 88 0.06 -8.14 1.37
N LYS A 89 -0.68 -7.58 2.34
CA LYS A 89 -0.20 -7.47 3.73
C LYS A 89 -0.03 -8.84 4.36
N PHE A 90 -0.93 -9.78 4.08
CA PHE A 90 -0.82 -11.16 4.55
C PHE A 90 0.36 -11.90 3.91
N GLU A 91 0.59 -11.72 2.60
CA GLU A 91 1.76 -12.29 1.92
C GLU A 91 3.07 -11.77 2.53
N ALA A 92 3.18 -10.46 2.73
CA ALA A 92 4.36 -9.86 3.36
C ALA A 92 4.56 -10.39 4.79
N MET A 93 3.48 -10.58 5.55
CA MET A 93 3.52 -11.17 6.88
C MET A 93 4.10 -12.59 6.88
N VAL A 94 3.65 -13.43 5.95
CA VAL A 94 4.14 -14.81 5.80
C VAL A 94 5.60 -14.83 5.34
N LYS A 95 5.92 -14.04 4.31
CA LYS A 95 7.26 -14.00 3.70
C LYS A 95 8.33 -13.50 4.66
N LEU A 96 8.05 -12.42 5.41
CA LEU A 96 9.03 -11.78 6.29
C LEU A 96 9.26 -12.54 7.60
N GLY A 97 8.28 -13.31 8.08
CA GLY A 97 8.40 -14.09 9.32
C GLY A 97 8.92 -13.26 10.49
N MET A 98 9.94 -13.76 11.22
CA MET A 98 10.54 -13.03 12.36
C MET A 98 11.16 -11.68 11.97
N ALA A 99 11.64 -11.53 10.74
CA ALA A 99 12.27 -10.28 10.29
C ALA A 99 11.23 -9.17 10.04
N ASN A 100 9.92 -9.48 10.08
CA ASN A 100 8.87 -8.52 9.77
C ASN A 100 8.87 -7.30 10.69
N SER A 101 9.26 -6.13 10.17
CA SER A 101 9.25 -4.84 10.88
C SER A 101 8.05 -3.96 10.51
N ARG A 102 7.14 -4.45 9.65
CA ARG A 102 5.99 -3.70 9.14
C ARG A 102 4.81 -3.74 10.14
N MET A 103 5.02 -3.27 11.37
CA MET A 103 4.01 -3.37 12.44
C MET A 103 2.67 -2.71 12.08
N LYS A 104 2.70 -1.65 11.26
CA LYS A 104 1.49 -0.99 10.75
C LYS A 104 0.60 -1.91 9.91
N ASP A 105 1.15 -2.89 9.22
CA ASP A 105 0.36 -3.83 8.42
C ASP A 105 -0.58 -4.68 9.28
N PHE A 106 -0.18 -5.01 10.52
CA PHE A 106 -1.05 -5.72 11.46
C PHE A 106 -2.23 -4.86 11.90
N TYR A 107 -1.96 -3.57 12.18
CA TYR A 107 -3.01 -2.62 12.54
C TYR A 107 -3.97 -2.40 11.36
N ASP A 108 -3.45 -2.23 10.14
CA ASP A 108 -4.27 -2.08 8.94
C ASP A 108 -5.17 -3.31 8.72
N LEU A 109 -4.62 -4.52 8.84
CA LEU A 109 -5.39 -5.76 8.73
C LEU A 109 -6.47 -5.86 9.81
N TRP A 110 -6.15 -5.49 11.05
CA TRP A 110 -7.12 -5.44 12.15
C TRP A 110 -8.25 -4.44 11.84
N VAL A 111 -7.92 -3.21 11.43
CA VAL A 111 -8.92 -2.19 11.05
C VAL A 111 -9.78 -2.67 9.89
N LEU A 112 -9.18 -3.27 8.86
CA LEU A 112 -9.91 -3.77 7.69
C LEU A 112 -10.89 -4.89 8.10
N ALA A 113 -10.44 -5.83 8.93
CA ALA A 113 -11.28 -6.93 9.42
C ALA A 113 -12.41 -6.46 10.35
N GLN A 114 -12.24 -5.35 11.06
CA GLN A 114 -13.28 -4.78 11.93
C GLN A 114 -14.28 -3.89 11.20
N ARG A 115 -13.86 -3.21 10.12
CA ARG A 115 -14.68 -2.19 9.45
C ARG A 115 -15.37 -2.66 8.19
N PHE A 116 -14.92 -3.76 7.59
CA PHE A 116 -15.43 -4.23 6.32
C PHE A 116 -15.73 -5.72 6.37
N GLU A 117 -16.86 -6.10 5.77
CA GLU A 117 -17.13 -7.49 5.45
C GLU A 117 -16.31 -7.87 4.22
N LEU A 118 -15.53 -8.95 4.33
CA LEU A 118 -14.72 -9.49 3.25
C LEU A 118 -15.35 -10.79 2.79
N GLU A 119 -15.77 -10.84 1.52
CA GLU A 119 -16.37 -12.04 0.97
C GLU A 119 -15.30 -13.14 0.84
N SER A 120 -15.59 -14.31 1.39
CA SER A 120 -14.60 -15.37 1.60
C SER A 120 -14.01 -15.92 0.30
N VAL A 121 -14.82 -16.09 -0.75
CA VAL A 121 -14.36 -16.61 -2.04
C VAL A 121 -13.45 -15.60 -2.73
N THR A 122 -13.84 -14.33 -2.70
CA THR A 122 -13.12 -13.20 -3.31
C THR A 122 -11.79 -12.98 -2.61
N LEU A 123 -11.79 -12.93 -1.27
CA LEU A 123 -10.57 -12.80 -0.48
C LEU A 123 -9.62 -13.98 -0.69
N ALA A 124 -10.14 -15.21 -0.73
CA ALA A 124 -9.32 -16.40 -1.00
C ALA A 124 -8.76 -16.40 -2.43
N GLY A 125 -9.48 -15.81 -3.39
CA GLY A 125 -9.01 -15.58 -4.75
C GLY A 125 -7.84 -14.58 -4.78
N ALA A 126 -8.00 -13.44 -4.11
CA ALA A 126 -6.97 -12.41 -3.98
C ALA A 126 -5.68 -12.97 -3.35
N ILE A 127 -5.79 -13.65 -2.20
CA ILE A 127 -4.67 -14.29 -1.51
C ILE A 127 -3.94 -15.27 -2.42
N ARG A 128 -4.66 -16.14 -3.13
CA ARG A 128 -4.04 -17.11 -4.04
C ARG A 128 -3.28 -16.42 -5.18
N ALA A 129 -3.89 -15.43 -5.81
CA ALA A 129 -3.28 -14.69 -6.91
C ALA A 129 -2.02 -13.95 -6.47
N THR A 130 -2.07 -13.26 -5.33
CA THR A 130 -0.91 -12.55 -4.77
C THR A 130 0.24 -13.50 -4.42
N PHE A 131 -0.03 -14.61 -3.71
CA PHE A 131 1.00 -15.58 -3.34
C PHE A 131 1.64 -16.24 -4.55
N GLN A 132 0.85 -16.62 -5.55
CA GLN A 132 1.36 -17.18 -6.82
C GLN A 132 2.26 -16.18 -7.55
N THR A 133 1.83 -14.92 -7.65
CA THR A 133 2.55 -13.86 -8.36
C THR A 133 3.87 -13.53 -7.68
N ARG A 134 3.88 -13.48 -6.35
CA ARG A 134 5.07 -13.22 -5.53
C ARG A 134 5.91 -14.45 -5.23
N ARG A 135 5.50 -15.62 -5.73
CA ARG A 135 6.16 -16.92 -5.55
C ARG A 135 6.36 -17.30 -4.08
N THR A 136 5.41 -16.90 -3.24
CA THR A 136 5.37 -17.26 -1.81
C THR A 136 4.42 -18.44 -1.64
N SER A 137 4.84 -19.45 -0.86
CA SER A 137 3.99 -20.61 -0.58
C SER A 137 2.93 -20.25 0.46
N LEU A 138 1.68 -20.70 0.25
CA LEU A 138 0.64 -20.54 1.25
C LEU A 138 0.99 -21.33 2.52
N PRO A 139 0.87 -20.72 3.71
CA PRO A 139 1.18 -21.40 4.96
C PRO A 139 0.13 -22.48 5.25
N ARG A 140 0.57 -23.63 5.78
CA ARG A 140 -0.32 -24.75 6.17
C ARG A 140 -0.92 -24.60 7.57
N SER A 141 -0.39 -23.66 8.35
CA SER A 141 -0.79 -23.34 9.71
C SER A 141 -0.77 -21.82 9.91
N SER A 142 -1.12 -21.34 11.11
CA SER A 142 -1.01 -19.91 11.42
C SER A 142 0.41 -19.40 11.14
N PRO A 143 0.59 -18.27 10.41
CA PRO A 143 1.91 -17.69 10.17
C PRO A 143 2.63 -17.39 11.48
N LEU A 144 3.96 -17.52 11.49
CA LEU A 144 4.80 -17.22 12.64
C LEU A 144 4.53 -15.82 13.21
N ALA A 145 4.26 -14.85 12.35
CA ALA A 145 4.00 -13.48 12.75
C ALA A 145 2.72 -13.28 13.60
N LEU A 146 1.85 -14.29 13.68
CA LEU A 146 0.65 -14.32 14.52
C LEU A 146 0.79 -15.26 15.73
N GLN A 147 2.00 -15.74 16.03
CA GLN A 147 2.29 -16.64 17.14
C GLN A 147 3.02 -15.91 18.28
N ALA A 148 2.97 -16.49 19.49
CA ALA A 148 3.61 -15.94 20.69
C ALA A 148 5.10 -15.65 20.47
N ASP A 149 5.80 -16.59 19.85
CA ASP A 149 7.22 -16.47 19.48
C ASP A 149 7.55 -15.17 18.73
N PHE A 150 6.60 -14.60 17.99
CA PHE A 150 6.79 -13.32 17.31
C PHE A 150 6.61 -12.13 18.25
N TYR A 151 5.45 -11.96 18.87
CA TYR A 151 5.14 -10.75 19.65
C TYR A 151 5.79 -10.73 21.04
N GLU A 152 6.25 -11.87 21.55
CA GLU A 152 7.06 -11.96 22.76
C GLU A 152 8.55 -11.69 22.50
N PHE A 153 8.97 -11.67 21.23
CA PHE A 153 10.38 -11.46 20.90
C PHE A 153 10.83 -10.05 21.31
N PRO A 154 11.95 -9.89 22.06
CA PRO A 154 12.29 -8.62 22.71
C PRO A 154 12.43 -7.41 21.77
N THR A 155 12.79 -7.63 20.50
CA THR A 155 12.89 -6.53 19.53
C THR A 155 11.53 -6.07 19.00
N LYS A 156 10.48 -6.89 19.09
CA LYS A 156 9.11 -6.53 18.68
C LYS A 156 8.38 -5.71 19.74
N GLN A 157 8.68 -5.92 21.02
CA GLN A 157 8.08 -5.17 22.12
C GLN A 157 8.51 -3.69 22.18
N LYS A 158 9.54 -3.30 21.42
CA LYS A 158 10.10 -1.94 21.41
C LYS A 158 9.70 -1.12 20.17
N GLN A 159 8.87 -1.68 19.28
CA GLN A 159 8.48 -1.09 17.98
C GLN A 159 7.11 -0.44 18.02
#